data_AF-A0A381ZH17-F1
#
_entry.id   AF-A0A381ZH17-F1
#
_cell.length_a   1.000
_cell.length_b   1.000
_cell.length_c   1.000
_cell.angle_alpha   90.00
_cell.angle_beta   90.00
_cell.angle_gamma   90.00
#
_symmetry.space_group_name_H-M   'P 1'
#
loop_
_entity.id
_entity.type
_entity.pdbx_description
1 polymer ?
#
loop_
_entity_poly.entity_id
_entity_poly.type
_entity_poly.pdbx_seq_one_letter_code
_entity_poly.pdbx_strand_id
1 'polypeptide(L)' 'MPMNLSSLSEARHVVGICGGAVGGSEAAALVAKTGSIAVVFEQNIRPYGKIEDGLPRWHSKLRNKEYAKIDEK' A
#
# COMPACT_ATOMS: atom_id res chain seq x y z
N MET A 1 -23.07 20.47 -0.72
CA MET A 1 -22.30 20.36 -1.97
C MET A 1 -22.89 19.20 -2.77
N PRO A 2 -23.49 19.42 -3.95
CA PRO A 2 -23.98 18.30 -4.75
C PRO A 2 -22.76 17.48 -5.24
N MET A 3 -22.87 16.17 -5.14
CA MET A 3 -21.85 15.21 -5.59
C MET A 3 -21.82 15.23 -7.13
N ASN A 4 -20.68 15.58 -7.73
CA ASN A 4 -20.55 15.61 -9.18
C ASN A 4 -20.47 14.17 -9.73
N LEU A 5 -21.56 13.71 -10.34
CA LEU A 5 -21.73 12.35 -10.86
C LEU A 5 -20.91 12.08 -12.14
N SER A 6 -20.34 13.10 -12.78
CA SER A 6 -19.54 12.93 -14.01
C SER A 6 -18.24 12.16 -13.79
N SER A 7 -17.67 12.22 -12.57
CA SER A 7 -16.42 11.53 -12.23
C SER A 7 -16.58 10.01 -12.08
N LEU A 8 -17.82 9.50 -11.96
CA LEU A 8 -18.08 8.07 -11.86
C LEU A 8 -17.90 7.32 -13.19
N SER A 9 -17.85 8.05 -14.32
CA SER A 9 -17.80 7.49 -15.67
C SER A 9 -16.46 7.70 -16.38
N GLU A 10 -15.48 8.39 -15.77
CA GLU A 10 -14.19 8.61 -16.41
C GLU A 10 -13.32 7.36 -16.33
N ALA A 11 -12.68 7.02 -17.45
CA ALA A 11 -11.74 5.90 -17.51
C ALA A 11 -10.56 6.18 -16.56
N ARG A 12 -10.37 5.32 -15.56
CA ARG A 12 -9.26 5.41 -14.60
C ARG A 12 -8.17 4.42 -15.00
N HIS A 13 -6.92 4.86 -14.99
CA HIS A 13 -5.80 3.93 -15.13
C HIS A 13 -5.77 2.97 -13.95
N VAL A 14 -5.51 1.69 -14.24
CA VAL A 14 -5.36 0.63 -13.22
C VAL A 14 -3.92 0.17 -13.24
N VAL A 15 -3.26 0.20 -12.08
CA VAL A 15 -1.85 -0.18 -11.93
C VAL A 15 -1.77 -1.37 -10.98
N GLY A 16 -1.23 -2.48 -11.47
CA GLY A 16 -0.90 -3.65 -10.66
C GLY A 16 0.49 -3.49 -10.01
N ILE A 17 0.57 -3.77 -8.71
CA ILE A 17 1.79 -3.67 -7.90
C ILE A 17 2.03 -5.02 -7.21
N CYS A 18 3.22 -5.60 -7.35
CA CYS A 18 3.57 -6.88 -6.74
C CYS A 18 4.45 -6.68 -5.51
N GLY A 19 3.97 -7.14 -4.35
CA GLY A 19 4.54 -6.93 -3.02
C GLY A 19 3.93 -5.71 -2.34
N GLY A 20 3.51 -5.86 -1.08
CA GLY A 20 2.79 -4.84 -0.32
C GLY A 20 3.59 -4.12 0.77
N ALA A 21 4.83 -4.54 1.01
CA ALA A 21 5.73 -3.89 1.97
C ALA A 21 6.11 -2.46 1.54
N VAL A 22 7.10 -1.85 2.19
CA VAL A 22 7.52 -0.44 1.99
C VAL A 22 7.48 0.05 0.54
N GLY A 23 8.12 -0.65 -0.40
CA GLY A 23 8.15 -0.21 -1.80
C GLY A 23 6.78 -0.26 -2.49
N GLY A 24 5.99 -1.29 -2.19
CA GLY A 24 4.66 -1.47 -2.75
C GLY A 24 3.63 -0.50 -2.20
N SER A 25 3.64 -0.26 -0.89
CA SER A 25 2.72 0.68 -0.24
C SER A 25 3.01 2.13 -0.67
N GLU A 26 4.28 2.53 -0.79
CA GLU A 26 4.63 3.86 -1.30
C GLU A 26 4.22 4.03 -2.77
N ALA A 27 4.44 3.02 -3.61
CA ALA A 27 3.99 3.04 -5.01
C ALA A 27 2.46 3.15 -5.09
N ALA A 28 1.73 2.39 -4.28
CA ALA A 28 0.27 2.44 -4.23
C ALA A 28 -0.23 3.83 -3.81
N ALA A 29 0.37 4.43 -2.79
CA ALA A 29 0.03 5.77 -2.32
C ALA A 29 0.28 6.83 -3.41
N LEU A 30 1.38 6.73 -4.15
CA LEU A 30 1.69 7.63 -5.25
C LEU A 30 0.71 7.46 -6.43
N VAL A 31 0.40 6.22 -6.82
CA VAL A 31 -0.59 5.93 -7.85
C VAL A 31 -1.96 6.46 -7.45
N ALA A 32 -2.40 6.22 -6.22
CA ALA A 32 -3.70 6.69 -5.72
C ALA A 32 -3.82 8.23 -5.76
N LYS A 33 -2.73 8.96 -5.46
CA LYS A 33 -2.67 10.43 -5.56
C LYS A 33 -2.90 10.97 -6.98
N THR A 34 -2.62 10.18 -8.02
CA THR A 34 -2.89 10.58 -9.41
C THR A 34 -4.36 10.43 -9.81
N GLY A 35 -5.21 9.90 -8.93
CA GLY A 35 -6.60 9.55 -9.27
C GLY A 35 -6.74 8.19 -9.97
N SER A 36 -5.65 7.45 -10.15
CA SER A 36 -5.62 6.09 -10.68
C SER A 36 -6.01 5.05 -9.61
N ILE A 37 -6.34 3.84 -10.05
CA ILE A 37 -6.62 2.68 -9.17
C ILE A 37 -5.32 1.89 -9.00
N ALA A 38 -4.87 1.73 -7.75
CA ALA A 38 -3.75 0.85 -7.40
C ALA A 38 -4.28 -0.51 -6.91
N VAL A 39 -3.75 -1.60 -7.46
CA VAL A 39 -4.06 -2.96 -7.02
C VAL A 39 -2.78 -3.62 -6.55
N VAL A 40 -2.68 -3.90 -5.26
CA VAL A 40 -1.50 -4.53 -4.65
C VAL A 40 -1.73 -6.03 -4.48
N PHE A 41 -0.81 -6.83 -5.01
CA PHE A 41 -0.77 -8.28 -4.86
C PHE A 41 0.33 -8.64 -3.86
N GLU A 42 -0.04 -9.27 -2.75
CA GLU A 42 0.88 -9.76 -1.72
C GLU A 42 0.73 -11.28 -1.58
N GLN A 43 1.86 -11.98 -1.52
CA GLN A 43 1.87 -13.44 -1.38
C GLN A 43 1.71 -13.87 0.09
N ASN A 44 2.16 -13.03 1.03
CA ASN A 44 2.10 -13.30 2.45
C ASN A 44 0.74 -12.92 3.03
N ILE A 45 0.42 -13.49 4.19
CA ILE A 45 -0.80 -13.14 4.94
C ILE A 45 -0.80 -11.67 5.41
N ARG A 46 0.39 -11.07 5.60
CA ARG A 46 0.55 -9.68 6.01
C ARG A 46 1.48 -8.93 5.03
N PRO A 47 1.16 -7.66 4.67
CA PRO A 47 1.87 -6.91 3.64
C PRO A 47 3.11 -6.17 4.18
N TYR A 48 3.89 -6.80 5.05
CA TYR A 48 5.06 -6.14 5.66
C TYR A 48 6.41 -6.64 5.15
N GLY A 49 6.41 -7.71 4.34
CA GLY A 49 7.59 -8.26 3.68
C GLY A 49 8.78 -8.46 4.64
N LYS A 50 9.96 -7.91 4.29
CA LYS A 50 11.18 -8.11 5.07
C LYS A 50 11.17 -7.49 6.47
N ILE A 51 10.24 -6.58 6.78
CA ILE A 51 10.07 -6.12 8.17
C ILE A 51 9.57 -7.28 9.04
N GLU A 52 8.72 -8.14 8.47
CA GLU A 52 8.23 -9.34 9.13
C GLU A 52 9.21 -10.51 9.03
N ASP A 53 9.70 -10.79 7.82
CA ASP A 53 10.48 -12.02 7.59
C ASP A 53 11.98 -11.85 7.85
N GLY A 54 12.48 -10.63 7.71
CA GLY A 54 13.92 -10.32 7.75
C GLY A 54 14.42 -9.81 9.10
N LEU A 55 13.56 -9.16 9.90
CA LEU A 55 13.97 -8.71 11.23
C LEU A 55 14.04 -9.88 12.21
N PRO A 56 15.09 -9.95 13.05
CA PRO A 56 15.12 -10.88 14.17
C PRO A 56 13.90 -10.75 15.08
N ARG A 57 13.46 -11.86 15.68
CA ARG A 57 12.26 -11.91 16.52
C ARG A 57 12.33 -10.97 17.73
N TRP A 58 13.54 -10.77 18.29
CA TRP A 58 13.76 -9.89 19.44
C TRP A 58 13.70 -8.39 19.11
N HIS A 59 13.72 -7.99 17.82
CA HIS A 59 13.53 -6.59 17.40
C HIS A 59 12.05 -6.21 17.27
N SER A 60 11.20 -6.64 18.21
CA SER A 60 9.75 -6.41 18.19
C SER A 60 9.40 -4.91 18.14
N LYS A 61 10.13 -4.07 18.88
CA LYS A 61 9.92 -2.61 18.88
C LYS A 61 10.17 -1.97 17.52
N LEU A 62 11.25 -2.37 16.84
CA LEU A 62 11.57 -1.86 15.50
C LEU A 62 10.52 -2.33 14.50
N ARG A 63 10.17 -3.62 14.54
CA ARG A 63 9.13 -4.19 13.69
C ARG A 63 7.80 -3.45 13.80
N ASN A 64 7.31 -3.24 15.03
CA ASN A 64 6.07 -2.51 15.27
C ASN A 64 6.14 -1.06 14.77
N LYS A 65 7.29 -0.40 14.94
CA LYS A 65 7.51 0.96 14.41
C LYS A 65 7.43 1.00 12.88
N GLU A 66 8.02 0.03 12.20
CA GLU A 66 7.99 -0.02 10.73
C GLU A 66 6.62 -0.45 10.19
N TYR A 67 5.88 -1.32 10.89
CA TYR A 67 4.48 -1.62 10.56
C TYR A 67 3.61 -0.37 10.61
N ALA A 68 3.70 0.41 11.69
CA ALA A 68 2.93 1.64 11.85
C ALA A 68 3.15 2.64 10.69
N LYS A 69 4.39 2.76 10.19
CA LYS A 69 4.68 3.63 9.03
C LYS A 69 4.02 3.15 7.74
N ILE A 70 3.88 1.84 7.55
CA ILE A 70 3.18 1.28 6.38
C ILE A 70 1.67 1.48 6.55
N ASP A 71 1.14 1.25 7.75
CA ASP A 71 -0.30 1.38 8.04
C ASP A 71 -0.81 2.83 7.97
N GLU A 72 0.08 3.83 8.06
CA GLU A 72 -0.21 5.24 7.84
C GLU A 72 -0.47 5.62 6.36
N LYS A 73 -0.22 4.71 5.42
CA LYS A 73 -0.31 4.95 3.96
C LYS A 73 -1.60 4.42 3.37
#